data_AF-A0A972EWG0-F1
#
_entry.id   AF-A0A972EWG0-F1
#
_cell.length_a   1.000
_cell.length_b   1.000
_cell.length_c   1.000
_cell.angle_alpha   90.00
_cell.angle_beta   90.00
_cell.angle_gamma   90.00
#
_symmetry.space_group_name_H-M   'P 1'
#
loop_
_entity.id
_entity.type
_entity.pdbx_description
1 polymer ?
#
loop_
_entity_poly.entity_id
_entity_poly.type
_entity_poly.pdbx_seq_one_letter_code
_entity_poly.pdbx_strand_id
1 'polypeptide(L)'
;MRWLVPGIGIKRWVLVILAGTTLLGLGLAVYLLDVYRTAPEGWWLPFIKIVALQFMPNRILRAFIFGGLGLVLIGIGITGLNRALLRPFLRPGKDVIDTVAEFRRKEKGPRIVVIGGGTGLTSILRGLKSYSSNITAIVTVADDGGSSGEIRKSIGILPPGDLRNCLAALSNDEEMMTQLFQYRFASGAGLNGHSLGNLLITALTEI
;
A
#
# COMPACT_ATOMS: atom_id res chain seq x y z
N MET A 1 -12.61 -14.77 10.14
CA MET A 1 -11.62 -15.81 9.75
C MET A 1 -11.03 -15.65 8.33
N ARG A 2 -11.27 -14.57 7.59
CA ARG A 2 -10.77 -14.41 6.19
C ARG A 2 -9.30 -13.97 6.06
N TRP A 3 -8.64 -13.51 7.13
CA TRP A 3 -7.23 -13.08 7.11
C TRP A 3 -6.23 -14.22 6.87
N LEU A 4 -6.67 -15.47 7.01
CA LEU A 4 -5.87 -16.68 6.79
C LEU A 4 -5.99 -17.23 5.36
N VAL A 5 -6.59 -16.48 4.43
CA VAL A 5 -6.65 -16.92 3.02
C VAL A 5 -5.22 -16.98 2.44
N PRO A 6 -4.82 -18.11 1.85
CA PRO A 6 -3.51 -18.25 1.21
C PRO A 6 -3.36 -17.23 0.06
N GLY A 7 -2.21 -16.57 -0.02
CA GLY A 7 -1.89 -15.58 -1.07
C GLY A 7 -1.63 -14.16 -0.56
N ILE A 8 -2.21 -13.78 0.59
CA ILE A 8 -2.08 -12.42 1.18
C ILE A 8 -0.70 -12.22 1.85
N GLY A 9 0.04 -13.30 2.15
CA GLY A 9 1.41 -13.27 2.68
C GLY A 9 1.56 -12.82 4.14
N ILE A 10 0.47 -12.44 4.81
CA ILE A 10 0.44 -12.05 6.23
C ILE A 10 0.90 -13.18 7.16
N LYS A 11 0.62 -14.45 6.79
CA LYS A 11 0.96 -15.64 7.59
C LYS A 11 2.44 -15.70 7.98
N ARG A 12 3.34 -15.38 7.03
CA ARG A 12 4.80 -15.42 7.26
C ARG A 12 5.21 -14.40 8.32
N TRP A 13 4.64 -13.20 8.26
CA TRP A 13 4.95 -12.12 9.20
C TRP A 13 4.34 -12.35 10.58
N VAL A 14 3.14 -12.93 10.67
CA VAL A 14 2.56 -13.34 11.95
C VAL A 14 3.43 -14.36 12.66
N LEU A 15 3.99 -15.33 11.93
CA LEU A 15 4.94 -16.30 12.50
C LEU A 15 6.22 -15.63 13.00
N VAL A 16 6.77 -14.66 12.26
CA VAL A 16 7.96 -13.91 12.68
C VAL A 16 7.69 -13.08 13.94
N ILE A 17 6.54 -12.40 14.01
CA ILE A 17 6.14 -11.62 15.20
C ILE A 17 5.96 -12.56 16.41
N LEU A 18 5.31 -13.71 16.22
CA LEU A 18 5.11 -14.68 17.28
C LEU A 18 6.46 -15.23 17.76
N ALA A 19 7.36 -15.63 16.84
CA ALA A 19 8.70 -16.08 17.19
C ALA A 19 9.49 -14.99 17.94
N GLY A 20 9.50 -13.76 17.44
CA GLY A 20 10.20 -12.63 18.06
C GLY A 20 9.67 -12.30 19.45
N THR A 21 8.35 -12.24 19.63
CA THR A 21 7.73 -11.99 20.94
C THR A 21 8.00 -13.12 21.93
N THR A 22 8.03 -14.38 21.48
CA THR A 22 8.41 -15.51 22.36
C THR A 22 9.88 -15.44 22.79
N LEU A 23 10.79 -15.09 21.89
CA LEU A 23 12.21 -14.94 22.22
C LEU A 23 12.45 -13.77 23.19
N LEU A 24 11.81 -12.62 22.95
CA LEU A 24 11.87 -11.49 23.88
C LEU A 24 11.28 -11.84 25.24
N GLY A 25 10.14 -12.55 25.27
CA GLY A 25 9.52 -13.02 26.52
C GLY A 25 10.43 -13.97 27.30
N LEU A 26 11.07 -14.92 26.62
CA LEU A 26 12.04 -15.84 27.24
C LEU A 26 13.27 -15.12 27.76
N GLY A 27 13.84 -14.20 26.98
CA GLY A 27 14.99 -13.39 27.40
C GLY A 27 14.69 -12.53 28.63
N LEU A 28 13.54 -11.85 28.63
CA LEU A 28 13.06 -11.08 29.77
C LEU A 28 12.82 -11.99 30.99
N ALA A 29 12.25 -13.17 30.79
CA ALA A 29 11.99 -14.12 31.88
C ALA A 29 13.29 -14.61 32.53
N VAL A 30 14.33 -14.94 31.74
CA VAL A 30 15.65 -15.33 32.27
C VAL A 30 16.27 -14.17 33.06
N TYR A 31 16.25 -12.96 32.53
CA TYR A 31 16.76 -11.77 33.21
C TYR A 31 16.03 -11.49 34.54
N LEU A 32 14.69 -11.51 34.52
CA LEU A 32 13.89 -11.30 35.73
C LEU A 32 14.10 -12.40 36.77
N LEU A 33 14.30 -13.65 36.35
CA LEU A 33 14.61 -14.76 37.27
C LEU A 33 15.99 -14.59 37.91
N ASP A 34 16.97 -14.10 37.17
CA ASP A 34 18.31 -13.85 37.69
C ASP A 34 18.31 -12.72 38.72
N VAL A 35 17.64 -11.60 38.39
CA VAL A 35 17.43 -10.48 39.32
C VAL A 35 16.68 -10.95 40.56
N TYR A 36 15.62 -11.76 40.42
CA TYR A 36 14.87 -12.28 41.57
C TYR A 36 15.70 -13.19 42.47
N ARG A 37 16.64 -13.98 41.91
CA ARG A 37 17.50 -14.89 42.67
C ARG A 37 18.64 -14.20 43.39
N THR A 38 19.11 -13.08 42.86
CA THR A 38 20.27 -12.33 43.37
C THR A 38 19.88 -11.10 44.19
N ALA A 39 18.60 -10.70 44.15
CA ALA A 39 18.10 -9.55 44.90
C ALA A 39 18.02 -9.83 46.42
N PRO A 40 18.49 -8.88 47.26
CA PRO A 40 18.18 -8.86 48.69
C PRO A 40 16.66 -8.78 48.93
N GLU A 41 16.17 -9.20 50.11
CA GLU A 41 14.75 -9.09 50.47
C GLU A 41 14.27 -7.62 50.54
N GLY A 42 14.00 -7.03 49.38
CA GLY A 42 13.52 -5.67 49.22
C GLY A 42 12.00 -5.58 49.26
N TRP A 43 11.49 -4.38 49.57
CA TRP A 43 10.05 -4.07 49.69
C TRP A 43 9.20 -4.39 48.43
N TRP A 44 9.84 -4.68 47.29
CA TRP A 44 9.25 -4.81 45.96
C TRP A 44 8.98 -6.28 45.59
N LEU A 45 9.58 -7.23 46.33
CA LEU A 45 9.35 -8.67 46.13
C LEU A 45 7.90 -9.12 46.36
N PRO A 46 7.16 -8.65 47.38
CA PRO A 46 5.76 -9.06 47.60
C PRO A 46 4.85 -8.68 46.42
N PHE A 47 5.09 -7.51 45.83
CA PHE A 47 4.37 -7.04 44.65
C PHE A 47 4.61 -7.96 43.45
N ILE A 48 5.87 -8.35 43.20
CA ILE A 48 6.21 -9.30 42.13
C ILE A 48 5.55 -10.66 42.35
N LYS A 49 5.48 -11.16 43.60
CA LYS A 49 4.81 -12.45 43.90
C LYS A 49 3.32 -12.43 43.56
N ILE A 50 2.64 -11.32 43.82
CA ILE A 50 1.22 -11.12 43.48
C ILE A 50 1.03 -11.04 41.97
N VAL A 51 1.82 -10.19 41.29
CA VAL A 51 1.75 -10.00 39.82
C VAL A 51 2.09 -11.30 39.08
N ALA A 52 3.06 -12.06 39.58
CA ALA A 52 3.44 -13.37 39.03
C ALA A 52 2.48 -14.51 39.46
N LEU A 53 1.33 -14.21 40.04
CA LEU A 53 0.32 -15.18 40.49
C LEU A 53 0.91 -16.34 41.33
N GLN A 54 1.92 -16.08 42.17
CA GLN A 54 2.58 -17.14 42.95
C GLN A 54 1.71 -17.73 44.07
N PHE A 55 0.58 -17.10 44.39
CA PHE A 55 -0.42 -17.66 45.31
C PHE A 55 -1.10 -18.92 44.74
N MET A 56 -1.02 -19.16 43.43
CA MET A 56 -1.47 -20.41 42.82
C MET A 56 -0.31 -21.44 42.76
N PRO A 57 -0.43 -22.61 43.41
CA PRO A 57 0.61 -23.64 43.38
C PRO A 57 0.80 -24.29 42.00
N ASN A 58 -0.23 -24.24 41.13
CA ASN A 58 -0.22 -24.88 39.82
C ASN A 58 0.55 -24.04 38.78
N ARG A 59 1.84 -24.33 38.61
CA ARG A 59 2.73 -23.69 37.62
C ARG A 59 2.18 -23.76 36.18
N ILE A 60 1.51 -24.85 35.85
CA ILE A 60 0.92 -25.11 34.53
C ILE A 60 -0.23 -24.12 34.24
N LEU A 61 -1.13 -23.93 35.20
CA LEU A 61 -2.29 -23.04 35.05
C LEU A 61 -1.84 -21.59 34.83
N ARG A 62 -0.83 -21.14 35.58
CA ARG A 62 -0.23 -19.82 35.39
C ARG A 62 0.36 -19.63 33.99
N ALA A 63 1.05 -20.64 33.46
CA ALA A 63 1.58 -20.59 32.10
C ALA A 63 0.47 -20.45 31.05
N PHE A 64 -0.66 -21.15 31.22
CA PHE A 64 -1.82 -20.99 30.34
C PHE A 64 -2.47 -19.61 30.43
N ILE A 65 -2.58 -19.02 31.63
CA ILE A 65 -3.16 -17.68 31.80
C ILE A 65 -2.30 -16.63 31.10
N PHE A 66 -0.99 -16.59 31.38
CA PHE A 66 -0.09 -15.62 30.74
C PHE A 66 0.07 -15.86 29.25
N GLY A 67 0.18 -17.13 28.82
CA GLY A 67 0.26 -17.48 27.41
C GLY A 67 -1.02 -17.12 26.65
N GLY A 68 -2.18 -17.45 27.22
CA GLY A 68 -3.49 -17.14 26.64
C GLY A 68 -3.74 -15.63 26.55
N LEU A 69 -3.52 -14.90 27.64
CA LEU A 69 -3.65 -13.43 27.67
C LEU A 69 -2.68 -12.77 26.67
N GLY A 70 -1.43 -13.25 26.62
CA GLY A 70 -0.42 -12.76 25.68
C GLY A 70 -0.84 -12.94 24.22
N LEU A 71 -1.35 -14.13 23.86
CA LEU A 71 -1.85 -14.40 22.51
C LEU A 71 -3.05 -13.51 22.14
N VAL A 72 -3.97 -13.28 23.07
CA VAL A 72 -5.13 -12.40 22.86
C VAL A 72 -4.69 -10.96 22.62
N LEU A 73 -3.78 -10.43 23.46
CA LEU A 73 -3.25 -9.07 23.32
C LEU A 73 -2.49 -8.89 22.00
N ILE A 74 -1.68 -9.87 21.60
CA ILE A 74 -0.99 -9.86 20.30
C ILE A 74 -2.01 -9.83 19.16
N GLY A 75 -3.07 -10.65 19.24
CA GLY A 75 -4.13 -10.68 18.23
C GLY A 75 -4.86 -9.33 18.10
N ILE A 76 -5.22 -8.70 19.22
CA ILE A 76 -5.84 -7.38 19.25
C ILE A 76 -4.88 -6.32 18.69
N GLY A 77 -3.61 -6.34 19.08
CA GLY A 77 -2.60 -5.39 18.60
C GLY A 77 -2.39 -5.47 17.09
N ILE A 78 -2.25 -6.69 16.55
CA ILE A 78 -2.09 -6.90 15.10
C ILE A 78 -3.32 -6.41 14.34
N THR A 79 -4.53 -6.76 14.80
CA THR A 79 -5.76 -6.35 14.12
C THR A 79 -6.01 -4.84 14.20
N GLY A 80 -5.70 -4.22 15.34
CA GLY A 80 -5.79 -2.76 15.52
C GLY A 80 -4.82 -1.99 14.63
N LEU A 81 -3.54 -2.40 14.61
CA LEU A 81 -2.50 -1.77 13.78
C LEU A 81 -2.85 -1.85 12.29
N ASN A 82 -3.25 -3.03 11.84
CA ASN A 82 -3.61 -3.27 10.45
C ASN A 82 -4.82 -2.44 10.01
N ARG A 83 -5.83 -2.31 10.88
CA ARG A 83 -7.00 -1.47 10.61
C ARG A 83 -6.63 0.01 10.57
N ALA A 84 -5.74 0.48 11.43
CA ALA A 84 -5.29 1.87 11.46
C ALA A 84 -4.53 2.24 10.17
N LEU A 85 -3.65 1.36 9.69
CA LEU A 85 -2.82 1.62 8.51
C LEU A 85 -3.60 1.51 7.19
N LEU A 86 -4.56 0.57 7.09
CA LEU A 86 -5.27 0.33 5.83
C LEU A 86 -6.48 1.24 5.62
N ARG A 87 -7.07 1.80 6.69
CA ARG A 87 -8.29 2.63 6.60
C ARG A 87 -8.19 3.80 5.60
N PRO A 88 -7.07 4.53 5.45
CA PRO A 88 -6.94 5.61 4.48
C PRO A 88 -6.90 5.15 3.01
N PHE A 89 -6.50 3.90 2.74
CA PHE A 89 -6.28 3.38 1.38
C PHE A 89 -7.47 2.59 0.84
N LEU A 90 -8.51 2.39 1.65
CA LEU A 90 -9.66 1.57 1.30
C LEU A 90 -10.79 2.42 0.72
N ARG A 91 -11.29 2.01 -0.45
CA ARG A 91 -12.48 2.62 -1.04
C ARG A 91 -13.72 2.24 -0.21
N PRO A 92 -14.62 3.18 0.10
CA PRO A 92 -15.87 2.88 0.79
C PRO A 92 -16.64 1.74 0.09
N GLY A 93 -17.06 0.73 0.85
CA GLY A 93 -17.90 -0.37 0.34
C GLY A 93 -17.16 -1.62 -0.16
N LYS A 94 -15.82 -1.67 -0.17
CA LYS A 94 -15.05 -2.90 -0.48
C LYS A 94 -14.41 -3.53 0.75
N ASP A 95 -14.41 -4.86 0.84
CA ASP A 95 -13.68 -5.60 1.87
C ASP A 95 -12.17 -5.34 1.72
N VAL A 96 -11.50 -5.17 2.86
CA VAL A 96 -10.05 -4.96 2.96
C VAL A 96 -9.30 -6.12 2.34
N ILE A 97 -9.79 -7.32 2.61
CA ILE A 97 -9.13 -8.56 2.21
C ILE A 97 -9.17 -8.71 0.69
N ASP A 98 -10.32 -8.39 0.08
CA ASP A 98 -10.51 -8.47 -1.36
C ASP A 98 -9.64 -7.44 -2.09
N THR A 99 -9.54 -6.22 -1.55
CA THR A 99 -8.70 -5.15 -2.11
C THR A 99 -7.21 -5.52 -2.08
N VAL A 100 -6.73 -6.05 -0.94
CA VAL A 100 -5.33 -6.49 -0.81
C VAL A 100 -5.06 -7.72 -1.68
N ALA A 101 -6.01 -8.65 -1.80
CA ALA A 101 -5.88 -9.83 -2.66
C ALA A 101 -5.84 -9.45 -4.14
N GLU A 102 -6.68 -8.51 -4.59
CA GLU A 102 -6.65 -7.97 -5.96
C GLU A 102 -5.31 -7.28 -6.24
N PHE A 103 -4.80 -6.45 -5.32
CA PHE A 103 -3.51 -5.80 -5.46
C PHE A 103 -2.36 -6.81 -5.61
N ARG A 104 -2.27 -7.78 -4.68
CA ARG A 104 -1.29 -8.89 -4.72
C ARG A 104 -1.37 -9.71 -6.00
N ARG A 105 -2.59 -9.95 -6.51
CA ARG A 105 -2.80 -10.71 -7.76
C ARG A 105 -2.24 -9.95 -8.95
N LYS A 106 -2.51 -8.65 -9.05
CA LYS A 106 -1.99 -7.79 -10.12
C LYS A 106 -0.47 -7.64 -10.06
N GLU A 107 0.10 -7.53 -8.86
CA GLU A 107 1.54 -7.45 -8.61
C GLU A 107 2.29 -8.69 -9.11
N LYS A 108 1.69 -9.88 -8.94
CA LYS A 108 2.19 -11.14 -9.49
C LYS A 108 1.75 -11.41 -10.93
N GLY A 109 1.07 -10.46 -11.56
CA GLY A 109 0.61 -10.58 -12.94
C GLY A 109 1.78 -10.62 -13.93
N PRO A 110 1.53 -11.08 -15.16
CA PRO A 110 2.55 -11.12 -16.21
C PRO A 110 3.10 -9.71 -16.50
N ARG A 111 4.37 -9.64 -16.90
CA ARG A 111 4.97 -8.41 -17.42
C ARG A 111 4.50 -8.23 -18.86
N ILE A 112 3.82 -7.13 -19.14
CA ILE A 112 3.20 -6.87 -20.44
C ILE A 112 3.81 -5.60 -21.01
N VAL A 113 4.40 -5.70 -22.20
CA VAL A 113 4.84 -4.55 -22.97
C VAL A 113 3.84 -4.32 -24.10
N VAL A 114 3.32 -3.10 -24.21
CA VAL A 114 2.39 -2.70 -25.26
C VAL A 114 3.04 -1.57 -26.05
N ILE A 115 3.07 -1.69 -27.38
CA ILE A 115 3.72 -0.73 -28.27
C ILE A 115 2.66 -0.22 -29.26
N GLY A 116 2.53 1.09 -29.40
CA GLY A 116 1.56 1.67 -30.34
C GLY A 116 1.33 3.16 -30.09
N GLY A 117 0.16 3.64 -30.50
CA GLY A 117 -0.28 5.03 -30.30
C GLY A 117 -1.80 5.16 -30.36
N GLY A 118 -2.26 6.40 -30.27
CA GLY A 118 -3.66 6.76 -30.40
C GLY A 118 -4.59 6.16 -29.35
N THR A 119 -5.87 6.14 -29.72
CA THR A 119 -6.98 5.70 -28.86
C THR A 119 -7.00 4.18 -28.66
N GLY A 120 -6.57 3.40 -29.65
CA GLY A 120 -6.53 1.94 -29.57
C GLY A 120 -5.62 1.43 -28.45
N LEU A 121 -4.41 2.00 -28.34
CA LEU A 121 -3.48 1.68 -27.25
C LEU A 121 -4.11 2.03 -25.89
N THR A 122 -4.72 3.21 -25.79
CA THR A 122 -5.38 3.70 -24.57
C THR A 122 -6.47 2.74 -24.08
N SER A 123 -7.32 2.23 -24.99
CA SER A 123 -8.37 1.26 -24.67
C SER A 123 -7.82 -0.07 -24.16
N ILE A 124 -6.73 -0.56 -24.77
CA ILE A 124 -6.07 -1.80 -24.34
C ILE A 124 -5.48 -1.62 -22.94
N LEU A 125 -4.78 -0.52 -22.67
CA LEU A 125 -4.18 -0.23 -21.36
C LEU A 125 -5.25 -0.17 -20.25
N ARG A 126 -6.40 0.45 -20.52
CA ARG A 126 -7.54 0.50 -19.60
C ARG A 126 -8.07 -0.89 -19.25
N GLY A 127 -8.09 -1.81 -20.21
CA GLY A 127 -8.45 -3.22 -19.97
C GLY A 127 -7.37 -3.96 -19.17
N LEU A 128 -6.11 -3.85 -19.60
CA LEU A 128 -4.99 -4.60 -19.02
C LEU A 128 -4.69 -4.25 -17.56
N LYS A 129 -4.93 -3.01 -17.12
CA LYS A 129 -4.73 -2.59 -15.72
C LYS A 129 -5.60 -3.36 -14.70
N SER A 130 -6.66 -4.03 -15.18
CA SER A 130 -7.49 -4.90 -14.34
C SER A 130 -6.83 -6.26 -14.07
N TYR A 131 -5.86 -6.67 -14.91
CA TYR A 131 -5.22 -7.98 -14.87
C TYR A 131 -3.78 -7.97 -14.33
N SER A 132 -2.99 -6.93 -14.63
CA SER A 132 -1.59 -6.82 -14.20
C SER A 132 -1.26 -5.38 -13.80
N SER A 133 -0.38 -5.21 -12.81
CA SER A 133 0.26 -3.92 -12.50
C SER A 133 1.61 -3.75 -13.20
N ASN A 134 2.08 -4.78 -13.89
CA ASN A 134 3.39 -4.81 -14.53
C ASN A 134 3.28 -4.48 -16.02
N ILE A 135 2.77 -3.29 -16.33
CA ILE A 135 2.51 -2.84 -17.70
C ILE A 135 3.53 -1.78 -18.10
N THR A 136 4.17 -1.97 -19.24
CA THR A 136 5.02 -0.97 -19.90
C THR A 136 4.39 -0.57 -21.22
N ALA A 137 4.05 0.71 -21.36
CA ALA A 137 3.52 1.25 -22.61
C ALA A 137 4.63 2.03 -23.34
N ILE A 138 4.95 1.62 -24.57
CA ILE A 138 5.81 2.35 -25.49
C ILE A 138 4.88 3.08 -26.46
N VAL A 139 4.78 4.41 -26.28
CA VAL A 139 3.83 5.25 -26.99
C VAL A 139 4.56 5.99 -28.11
N THR A 140 4.06 5.89 -29.34
CA THR A 140 4.53 6.74 -30.44
C THR A 140 4.09 8.18 -30.20
N VAL A 141 5.01 9.10 -30.44
CA VAL A 141 4.85 10.55 -30.31
C VAL A 141 4.93 11.24 -31.67
N ALA A 142 4.68 10.48 -32.73
CA ALA A 142 4.80 10.93 -34.12
C ALA A 142 3.49 11.52 -34.68
N ASP A 143 2.34 11.05 -34.20
CA ASP A 143 1.02 11.46 -34.66
C ASP A 143 0.57 12.70 -33.89
N ASP A 144 0.36 13.81 -34.60
CA ASP A 144 -0.56 14.86 -34.18
C ASP A 144 -0.76 15.90 -35.29
N GLY A 145 -1.66 15.62 -36.23
CA GLY A 145 -2.08 16.53 -37.30
C GLY A 145 -3.05 17.65 -36.87
N GLY A 146 -3.33 17.79 -35.56
CA GLY A 146 -4.32 18.72 -34.99
C GLY A 146 -3.72 19.76 -34.01
N SER A 147 -4.47 20.12 -32.94
CA SER A 147 -4.05 21.16 -31.98
C SER A 147 -2.72 20.88 -31.26
N SER A 148 -2.34 19.61 -31.11
CA SER A 148 -1.04 19.23 -30.57
C SER A 148 0.11 19.46 -31.59
N GLY A 149 -0.18 19.41 -32.89
CA GLY A 149 0.73 19.80 -33.95
C GLY A 149 0.98 21.31 -33.99
N GLU A 150 -0.02 22.13 -33.63
CA GLU A 150 0.17 23.58 -33.45
C GLU A 150 1.06 23.89 -32.24
N ILE A 151 0.86 23.20 -31.12
CA ILE A 151 1.73 23.33 -29.92
C ILE A 151 3.16 22.86 -30.22
N ARG A 152 3.33 21.77 -30.97
CA ARG A 152 4.64 21.31 -31.45
C ARG A 152 5.34 22.39 -32.29
N LYS A 153 4.59 23.11 -33.14
CA LYS A 153 5.12 24.19 -33.98
C LYS A 153 5.42 25.47 -33.19
N SER A 154 4.69 25.77 -32.13
CA SER A 154 4.88 27.00 -31.34
C SER A 154 5.84 26.87 -30.16
N ILE A 155 5.99 25.68 -29.58
CA ILE A 155 6.77 25.45 -28.35
C ILE A 155 7.91 24.44 -28.57
N GLY A 156 7.98 23.76 -29.74
CA GLY A 156 9.09 22.86 -30.08
C GLY A 156 9.15 21.53 -29.32
N ILE A 157 8.18 21.27 -28.46
CA ILE A 157 8.05 20.05 -27.65
C ILE A 157 7.28 18.95 -28.38
N LEU A 158 7.59 17.70 -28.03
CA LEU A 158 6.89 16.52 -28.56
C LEU A 158 5.40 16.58 -28.20
N PRO A 159 4.50 16.27 -29.15
CA PRO A 159 3.06 16.33 -28.94
C PRO A 159 2.65 15.41 -27.77
N PRO A 160 2.06 15.94 -26.68
CA PRO A 160 1.80 15.16 -25.47
C PRO A 160 0.48 14.39 -25.51
N GLY A 161 -0.30 14.45 -26.60
CA GLY A 161 -1.70 14.00 -26.64
C GLY A 161 -1.88 12.52 -26.32
N ASP A 162 -1.20 11.65 -27.06
CA ASP A 162 -1.27 10.20 -26.89
C ASP A 162 -0.67 9.73 -25.56
N LEU A 163 0.43 10.36 -25.14
CA LEU A 163 1.06 10.11 -23.85
C LEU A 163 0.10 10.45 -22.69
N ARG A 164 -0.58 11.60 -22.77
CA ARG A 164 -1.56 12.05 -21.78
C ARG A 164 -2.74 11.08 -21.66
N ASN A 165 -3.27 10.60 -22.78
CA ASN A 165 -4.36 9.62 -22.79
C ASN A 165 -3.92 8.30 -22.15
N CYS A 166 -2.70 7.84 -22.44
CA CYS A 166 -2.14 6.64 -21.81
C CYS A 166 -1.92 6.81 -20.30
N LEU A 167 -1.44 7.98 -19.85
CA LEU A 167 -1.28 8.30 -18.43
C LEU A 167 -2.62 8.30 -17.68
N ALA A 168 -3.65 8.90 -18.27
CA ALA A 168 -5.00 8.87 -17.71
C ALA A 168 -5.57 7.44 -17.65
N ALA A 169 -5.36 6.64 -18.69
CA ALA A 169 -5.84 5.27 -18.74
C ALA A 169 -5.18 4.36 -17.69
N LEU A 170 -3.89 4.56 -17.40
CA LEU A 170 -3.16 3.77 -16.40
C LEU A 170 -3.30 4.30 -14.96
N SER A 171 -3.94 5.46 -14.74
CA SER A 171 -4.10 6.00 -13.40
C SER A 171 -5.08 5.18 -12.54
N ASN A 172 -4.89 5.27 -11.22
CA ASN A 172 -5.78 4.66 -10.22
C ASN A 172 -7.16 5.32 -10.19
N ASP A 173 -7.19 6.63 -10.42
CA ASP A 173 -8.40 7.44 -10.60
C ASP A 173 -8.40 8.01 -12.01
N GLU A 174 -9.00 7.24 -12.91
CA GLU A 174 -9.02 7.56 -14.33
C GLU A 174 -9.93 8.74 -14.62
N GLU A 175 -11.06 8.86 -13.92
CA GLU A 175 -12.02 9.94 -14.14
C GLU A 175 -11.42 11.28 -13.74
N MET A 176 -10.87 11.36 -12.52
CA MET A 176 -10.19 12.57 -12.04
C MET A 176 -8.99 12.92 -12.93
N MET A 177 -8.16 11.93 -13.29
CA MET A 177 -7.00 12.24 -14.14
C MET A 177 -7.40 12.68 -15.53
N THR A 178 -8.43 12.07 -16.10
CA THR A 178 -8.96 12.48 -17.40
C THR A 178 -9.45 13.92 -17.34
N GLN A 179 -10.20 14.30 -16.30
CA GLN A 179 -10.68 15.68 -16.11
C GLN A 179 -9.51 16.68 -16.00
N LEU A 180 -8.50 16.37 -15.18
CA LEU A 180 -7.33 17.25 -15.00
C LEU A 180 -6.56 17.41 -16.31
N PHE A 181 -6.30 16.31 -17.00
CA PHE A 181 -5.54 16.31 -18.26
C PHE A 181 -6.32 16.95 -19.42
N GLN A 182 -7.65 16.81 -19.45
CA GLN A 182 -8.50 17.40 -20.48
C GLN A 182 -8.92 18.85 -20.19
N TYR A 183 -8.70 19.34 -18.97
CA TYR A 183 -9.04 20.72 -18.61
C TYR A 183 -8.37 21.71 -19.56
N ARG A 184 -9.18 22.62 -20.11
CA ARG A 184 -8.76 23.73 -20.96
C ARG A 184 -9.10 25.04 -20.28
N PHE A 185 -8.14 25.96 -20.23
CA PHE A 185 -8.35 27.29 -19.65
C PHE A 185 -9.31 28.11 -20.52
N ALA A 186 -10.29 28.75 -19.85
CA ALA A 186 -11.23 29.65 -20.50
C ALA A 186 -10.52 30.90 -21.07
N SER A 187 -11.11 31.47 -22.12
CA SER A 187 -10.63 32.71 -22.73
C SER A 187 -10.74 33.89 -21.75
N GLY A 188 -9.62 34.51 -21.40
CA GLY A 188 -9.52 35.69 -20.52
C GLY A 188 -8.36 35.66 -19.52
N ALA A 189 -7.74 34.49 -19.27
CA ALA A 189 -6.73 34.31 -18.21
C ALA A 189 -5.27 34.41 -18.67
N GLY A 190 -4.99 34.83 -19.91
CA GLY A 190 -3.64 34.82 -20.50
C GLY A 190 -3.12 33.42 -20.88
N LEU A 191 -3.81 32.35 -20.47
CA LEU A 191 -3.56 30.94 -20.81
C LEU A 191 -4.58 30.39 -21.82
N ASN A 192 -5.18 31.28 -22.61
CA ASN A 192 -6.39 31.04 -23.39
C ASN A 192 -6.29 29.80 -24.28
N GLY A 193 -7.11 28.78 -24.01
CA GLY A 193 -7.23 27.58 -24.82
C GLY A 193 -6.18 26.49 -24.59
N HIS A 194 -5.17 26.73 -23.75
CA HIS A 194 -4.17 25.73 -23.39
C HIS A 194 -4.79 24.61 -22.55
N SER A 195 -4.34 23.38 -22.79
CA SER A 195 -4.67 22.24 -21.95
C SER A 195 -3.74 22.21 -20.74
N LEU A 196 -4.29 22.14 -19.53
CA LEU A 196 -3.52 21.99 -18.29
C LEU A 196 -2.60 20.77 -18.36
N GLY A 197 -3.09 19.67 -18.94
CA GLY A 197 -2.30 18.46 -19.10
C GLY A 197 -1.04 18.66 -19.95
N ASN A 198 -1.15 19.42 -21.02
CA ASN A 198 0.00 19.72 -21.87
C ASN A 198 1.01 20.58 -21.11
N LEU A 199 0.54 21.64 -20.43
CA LEU A 199 1.41 22.51 -19.63
C LEU A 199 2.15 21.73 -18.53
N LEU A 200 1.48 20.78 -17.87
CA LEU A 200 2.09 19.93 -16.87
C LEU A 200 3.22 19.06 -17.46
N ILE A 201 2.97 18.43 -18.61
CA ILE A 201 3.96 17.58 -19.28
C ILE A 201 5.14 18.43 -19.78
N THR A 202 4.87 19.61 -20.34
CA THR A 202 5.89 20.58 -20.75
C THR A 202 6.77 20.98 -19.57
N ALA A 203 6.17 21.41 -18.45
CA ALA A 203 6.91 21.80 -17.26
C ALA A 203 7.78 20.65 -16.72
N LEU A 204 7.26 19.42 -16.72
CA LEU A 204 8.03 18.23 -16.33
C LEU A 204 9.17 17.88 -17.29
N THR A 205 9.12 18.34 -18.54
CA THR A 205 10.18 18.12 -19.54
C THR A 205 11.27 19.19 -19.48
N GLU A 206 10.94 20.40 -19.01
CA GLU A 206 11.88 21.52 -18.89
C GLU A 206 12.66 21.55 -17.56
N ILE A 207 12.15 20.88 -16.51
CA ILE A 207 12.84 20.69 -15.23
C ILE A 207 13.89 19.57 -15.35
#